data_AF-A0AAV2M753-F1
#
_entry.id   AF-A0AAV2M753-F1
#
_cell.length_a   1.000
_cell.length_b   1.000
_cell.length_c   1.000
_cell.angle_alpha   90.00
_cell.angle_beta   90.00
_cell.angle_gamma   90.00
#
_symmetry.space_group_name_H-M   'P 1'
#
loop_
_entity.id
_entity.type
_entity.pdbx_description
1 polymer ?
#
loop_
_entity_poly.entity_id
_entity_poly.type
_entity_poly.pdbx_seq_one_letter_code
_entity_poly.pdbx_strand_id
1 'polypeptide(L)'
;MSRTLKKKKHWSSKVVECAVSWGNLGDFGTVVEILGGAEVGQFPYLGQMKLDVLVCHVGKLPYYGDVLLEVNGTPVSGLTNRDTLAVVRHFREPVRLKTVKPVLGSASVDASWLRYRIKLRSVLGTDVLLDVSIGEKR
;
A
#
# COMPACT_ATOMS: atom_id res chain seq x y z
N MET A 1 30.68 24.53 17.23
CA MET A 1 29.77 24.59 16.06
C MET A 1 29.05 23.25 15.89
N SER A 2 27.87 23.07 16.49
CA SER A 2 27.10 21.82 16.37
C SER A 2 26.44 21.74 14.98
N ARG A 3 26.79 20.73 14.18
CA ARG A 3 26.11 20.47 12.91
C ARG A 3 24.67 20.05 13.21
N THR A 4 23.72 20.93 12.96
CA THR A 4 22.29 20.65 13.10
C THR A 4 21.90 19.56 12.10
N LEU A 5 21.84 18.31 12.56
CA LEU A 5 21.33 17.19 11.77
C LEU A 5 19.85 17.47 11.46
N LYS A 6 19.54 17.84 10.21
CA LYS A 6 18.16 17.94 9.73
C LYS A 6 17.45 16.63 10.08
N LYS A 7 16.51 16.70 11.03
CA LYS A 7 15.68 15.56 11.47
C LYS A 7 15.01 14.98 10.22
N LYS A 8 15.49 13.84 9.73
CA LYS A 8 14.90 13.18 8.56
C LYS A 8 13.45 12.88 8.91
N LYS A 9 12.51 13.43 8.13
CA LYS A 9 11.08 13.16 8.31
C LYS A 9 10.87 11.65 8.29
N HIS A 10 10.17 11.16 9.30
CA HIS A 10 9.83 9.76 9.41
C HIS A 10 8.97 9.37 8.19
N TRP A 11 9.23 8.22 7.58
CA TRP A 11 8.47 7.72 6.42
C TRP A 11 6.96 7.67 6.65
N SER A 12 6.49 7.54 7.90
CA SER A 12 5.06 7.61 8.22
C SER A 12 4.43 8.94 7.82
N SER A 13 5.22 10.02 7.75
CA SER A 13 4.77 11.31 7.19
C SER A 13 4.56 11.27 5.67
N LYS A 14 4.96 10.19 4.98
CA LYS A 14 4.68 9.95 3.56
C LYS A 14 3.50 9.01 3.33
N VAL A 15 2.98 8.37 4.39
CA VAL A 15 1.77 7.56 4.29
C VAL A 15 0.61 8.52 4.05
N VAL A 16 -0.15 8.24 3.01
CA VAL A 16 -1.38 8.96 2.68
C VAL A 16 -2.53 8.07 3.10
N GLU A 17 -3.40 8.59 3.95
CA GLU A 17 -4.69 7.97 4.24
C GLU A 17 -5.75 8.66 3.37
N CYS A 18 -6.63 7.86 2.78
CA CYS A 18 -7.80 8.38 2.08
C CYS A 18 -9.02 7.52 2.34
N ALA A 19 -10.21 8.11 2.28
CA ALA A 19 -11.48 7.39 2.31
C ALA A 19 -12.18 7.58 0.97
N VAL A 20 -12.41 6.47 0.26
CA VAL A 20 -12.92 6.50 -1.11
C VAL A 20 -14.26 5.79 -1.24
N SER A 21 -15.10 6.36 -2.08
CA SER A 21 -16.38 5.82 -2.52
C SER A 21 -16.44 5.91 -4.04
N TRP A 22 -17.17 5.03 -4.67
CA TRP A 22 -17.31 4.87 -6.10
C TRP A 22 -18.77 4.62 -6.54
N GLY A 23 -19.72 4.71 -5.61
CA GLY A 23 -21.15 4.63 -5.87
C GLY A 23 -21.59 3.28 -6.44
N ASN A 24 -22.73 3.27 -7.13
CA ASN A 24 -23.37 2.05 -7.63
C ASN A 24 -22.72 1.45 -8.91
N LEU A 25 -21.43 1.72 -9.15
CA LEU A 25 -20.66 1.27 -10.33
C LEU A 25 -20.16 -0.20 -10.22
N GLY A 26 -20.62 -0.93 -9.20
CA GLY A 26 -20.26 -2.32 -8.95
C GLY A 26 -19.17 -2.46 -7.89
N ASP A 27 -18.35 -3.50 -8.00
CA ASP A 27 -17.29 -3.80 -7.03
C ASP A 27 -16.11 -2.83 -7.12
N PHE A 28 -15.38 -2.64 -6.01
CA PHE A 28 -14.17 -1.83 -5.96
C PHE A 28 -13.15 -2.17 -7.08
N GLY A 29 -13.04 -3.45 -7.46
CA GLY A 29 -12.13 -3.91 -8.50
C GLY A 29 -12.44 -3.39 -9.91
N THR A 30 -13.64 -2.86 -10.17
CA THR A 30 -14.01 -2.28 -11.47
C THR A 30 -13.58 -0.82 -11.61
N VAL A 31 -13.29 -0.18 -10.47
CA VAL A 31 -12.90 1.24 -10.38
C VAL A 31 -11.45 1.42 -9.98
N VAL A 32 -10.88 0.50 -9.21
CA VAL A 32 -9.49 0.50 -8.78
C VAL A 32 -8.91 -0.90 -8.97
N GLU A 33 -7.90 -0.98 -9.84
CA GLU A 33 -7.12 -2.20 -10.04
C GLU A 33 -6.09 -2.35 -8.91
N ILE A 34 -5.94 -3.56 -8.39
CA ILE A 34 -4.89 -3.90 -7.40
C ILE A 34 -3.97 -4.94 -8.04
N LEU A 35 -2.69 -4.59 -8.10
CA LEU A 35 -1.63 -5.39 -8.72
C LEU A 35 -0.57 -5.78 -7.68
N GLY A 36 0.38 -6.63 -8.07
CA GLY A 36 1.40 -7.17 -7.17
C GLY A 36 0.82 -8.18 -6.18
N GLY A 37 1.55 -8.51 -5.12
CA GLY A 37 1.15 -9.49 -4.12
C GLY A 37 2.32 -10.37 -3.67
N ALA A 38 2.22 -10.89 -2.45
CA ALA A 38 3.29 -11.68 -1.83
C ALA A 38 3.70 -12.90 -2.69
N GLU A 39 2.75 -13.50 -3.40
CA GLU A 39 2.97 -14.66 -4.28
C GLU A 39 3.93 -14.39 -5.45
N VAL A 40 4.10 -13.12 -5.85
CA VAL A 40 5.07 -12.68 -6.87
C VAL A 40 6.22 -11.87 -6.27
N GLY A 41 6.35 -11.86 -4.95
CA GLY A 41 7.38 -11.12 -4.22
C GLY A 41 7.27 -9.61 -4.31
N GLN A 42 6.07 -9.09 -4.57
CA GLN A 42 5.79 -7.66 -4.62
C GLN A 42 4.78 -7.27 -3.55
N PHE A 43 4.83 -6.02 -3.08
CA PHE A 43 3.74 -5.49 -2.28
C PHE A 43 2.50 -5.28 -3.16
N PRO A 44 1.27 -5.41 -2.63
CA PRO A 44 0.09 -4.94 -3.32
C PRO A 44 0.22 -3.44 -3.60
N TYR A 45 -0.06 -3.04 -4.82
CA TYR A 45 -0.03 -1.63 -5.23
C TYR A 45 -1.21 -1.32 -6.13
N LEU A 46 -1.47 -0.04 -6.25
CA LEU A 46 -2.62 0.48 -6.96
C LEU A 46 -2.30 0.61 -8.45
N GLY A 47 -3.05 -0.12 -9.26
CA GLY A 47 -2.99 -0.11 -10.72
C GLY A 47 -3.84 1.00 -11.31
N GLN A 48 -4.46 0.73 -12.46
CA GLN A 48 -5.35 1.69 -13.11
C GLN A 48 -6.53 2.06 -12.20
N MET A 49 -6.93 3.33 -12.25
CA MET A 49 -8.04 3.85 -11.46
C MET A 49 -8.95 4.74 -12.30
N LYS A 50 -10.26 4.57 -12.14
CA LYS A 50 -11.28 5.45 -12.70
C LYS A 50 -11.48 6.65 -11.77
N LEU A 51 -10.53 7.59 -11.79
CA LEU A 51 -10.57 8.77 -10.92
C LEU A 51 -11.80 9.67 -11.14
N ASP A 52 -12.43 9.59 -12.31
CA ASP A 52 -13.66 10.32 -12.64
C ASP A 52 -14.86 9.92 -11.76
N VAL A 53 -14.88 8.66 -11.30
CA VAL A 53 -15.99 8.12 -10.50
C VAL A 53 -15.65 7.97 -9.02
N LEU A 54 -14.36 8.03 -8.65
CA LEU A 54 -13.94 7.96 -7.26
C LEU A 54 -14.22 9.29 -6.54
N VAL A 55 -15.04 9.23 -5.51
CA VAL A 55 -15.26 10.30 -4.54
C VAL A 55 -14.32 10.09 -3.37
N CYS A 56 -13.50 11.09 -3.08
CA CYS A 56 -12.61 11.09 -1.92
C CYS A 56 -13.22 11.93 -0.80
N HIS A 57 -13.61 11.28 0.29
CA HIS A 57 -14.21 11.94 1.45
C HIS A 57 -13.16 12.50 2.42
N VAL A 58 -11.99 11.86 2.49
CA VAL A 58 -10.92 12.22 3.43
C VAL A 58 -9.59 12.08 2.72
N GLY A 59 -8.68 13.02 2.97
CA GLY A 59 -7.29 12.94 2.51
C GLY A 59 -7.14 13.20 1.02
N LYS A 60 -6.17 12.54 0.39
CA LYS A 60 -5.86 12.69 -1.03
C LYS A 60 -5.97 11.34 -1.73
N LEU A 61 -6.62 11.31 -2.90
CA LEU A 61 -6.68 10.10 -3.71
C LEU A 61 -5.26 9.59 -4.01
N PRO A 62 -5.04 8.27 -3.85
CA PRO A 62 -3.77 7.66 -4.18
C PRO A 62 -3.55 7.70 -5.69
N TYR A 63 -2.29 7.56 -6.08
CA TYR A 63 -1.90 7.55 -7.49
C TYR A 63 -1.54 6.15 -7.97
N TYR A 64 -1.56 5.96 -9.29
CA TYR A 64 -1.03 4.74 -9.90
C TYR A 64 0.39 4.45 -9.42
N GLY A 65 0.64 3.20 -9.03
CA GLY A 65 1.91 2.72 -8.49
C GLY A 65 2.09 2.93 -6.98
N ASP A 66 1.16 3.60 -6.29
CA ASP A 66 1.22 3.73 -4.84
C ASP A 66 1.03 2.36 -4.17
N VAL A 67 1.90 2.05 -3.20
CA VAL A 67 1.87 0.77 -2.48
C VAL A 67 0.73 0.81 -1.47
N LEU A 68 -0.12 -0.21 -1.48
CA LEU A 68 -1.24 -0.37 -0.57
C LEU A 68 -0.78 -1.06 0.72
N LEU A 69 -0.94 -0.37 1.85
CA LEU A 69 -0.50 -0.84 3.16
C LEU A 69 -1.64 -1.45 3.95
N GLU A 70 -2.77 -0.74 4.04
CA GLU A 70 -3.93 -1.13 4.83
C GLU A 70 -5.24 -0.76 4.13
N VAL A 71 -6.28 -1.55 4.39
CA VAL A 71 -7.66 -1.34 3.92
C VAL A 71 -8.57 -1.42 5.14
N ASN A 72 -9.23 -0.31 5.50
CA ASN A 72 -10.08 -0.18 6.69
C ASN A 72 -9.42 -0.68 8.01
N GLY A 73 -8.10 -0.51 8.12
CA GLY A 73 -7.31 -0.95 9.27
C GLY A 73 -6.85 -2.41 9.20
N THR A 74 -7.20 -3.14 8.14
CA THR A 74 -6.65 -4.47 7.84
C THR A 74 -5.34 -4.32 7.05
N PRO A 75 -4.20 -4.82 7.55
CA PRO A 75 -2.95 -4.76 6.81
C PRO A 75 -2.98 -5.72 5.62
N VAL A 76 -2.63 -5.21 4.43
CA VAL A 76 -2.62 -5.99 3.19
C VAL A 76 -1.24 -6.07 2.55
N SER A 77 -0.27 -5.28 3.00
CA SER A 77 1.10 -5.25 2.45
C SER A 77 1.82 -6.61 2.43
N GLY A 78 1.37 -7.58 3.23
CA GLY A 78 1.92 -8.93 3.29
C GLY A 78 1.09 -10.04 2.65
N LEU A 79 -0.02 -9.69 2.01
CA LEU A 79 -0.98 -10.66 1.50
C LEU A 79 -0.73 -10.99 0.02
N THR A 80 -1.29 -12.12 -0.41
CA THR A 80 -1.42 -12.44 -1.84
C THR A 80 -2.35 -11.41 -2.51
N ASN A 81 -2.29 -11.31 -3.84
CA ASN A 81 -3.19 -10.43 -4.58
C ASN A 81 -4.65 -10.83 -4.33
N ARG A 82 -4.90 -12.15 -4.35
CA ARG A 82 -6.21 -12.75 -4.12
C ARG A 82 -6.77 -12.39 -2.74
N ASP A 83 -5.97 -12.51 -1.69
CA ASP A 83 -6.40 -12.18 -0.33
C ASP A 83 -6.62 -10.67 -0.17
N THR A 84 -5.77 -9.83 -0.77
CA THR A 84 -5.94 -8.37 -0.75
C THR A 84 -7.27 -7.97 -1.40
N LEU A 85 -7.60 -8.54 -2.57
CA LEU A 85 -8.87 -8.31 -3.24
C LEU A 85 -10.06 -8.80 -2.40
N ALA A 86 -9.91 -9.94 -1.70
CA ALA A 86 -10.95 -10.44 -0.81
C ALA A 86 -11.20 -9.48 0.37
N VAL A 87 -10.13 -8.97 1.00
CA VAL A 87 -10.23 -7.95 2.06
C VAL A 87 -10.94 -6.71 1.57
N VAL A 88 -10.59 -6.21 0.38
CA VAL A 88 -11.20 -5.01 -0.18
C VAL A 88 -12.68 -5.21 -0.50
N ARG A 89 -13.05 -6.36 -1.07
CA ARG A 89 -14.45 -6.72 -1.36
C ARG A 89 -15.28 -6.98 -0.11
N HIS A 90 -14.65 -7.32 1.01
CA HIS A 90 -15.33 -7.54 2.28
C HIS A 90 -15.93 -6.24 2.83
N PHE A 91 -15.27 -5.11 2.58
CA PHE A 91 -15.71 -3.81 3.07
C PHE A 91 -16.66 -3.11 2.09
N ARG A 92 -17.67 -2.43 2.63
CA ARG A 92 -18.56 -1.53 1.89
C ARG A 92 -18.04 -0.10 1.93
N GLU A 93 -18.53 0.72 1.00
CA GLU A 93 -18.20 2.15 0.92
C GLU A 93 -18.59 2.92 2.20
N PRO A 94 -17.80 3.93 2.62
CA PRO A 94 -16.48 4.30 2.10
C PRO A 94 -15.35 3.37 2.56
N VAL A 95 -14.41 3.07 1.67
CA VAL A 95 -13.22 2.26 1.99
C VAL A 95 -12.04 3.17 2.33
N ARG A 96 -11.46 2.99 3.52
CA ARG A 96 -10.28 3.72 3.97
C ARG A 96 -9.02 3.00 3.49
N LEU A 97 -8.23 3.64 2.64
CA LEU A 97 -6.97 3.10 2.14
C LEU A 97 -5.81 3.87 2.77
N LYS A 98 -4.77 3.14 3.18
CA LYS A 98 -3.47 3.73 3.50
C LYS A 98 -2.45 3.31 2.46
N THR A 99 -1.82 4.30 1.84
CA THR A 99 -0.88 4.07 0.75
C THR A 99 0.41 4.85 0.96
N VAL A 100 1.45 4.46 0.25
CA VAL A 100 2.71 5.21 0.23
C VAL A 100 3.31 5.19 -1.17
N LYS A 101 3.84 6.35 -1.57
CA LYS A 101 4.59 6.46 -2.83
C LYS A 101 5.88 5.63 -2.76
N PRO A 102 6.13 4.71 -3.72
CA PRO A 102 7.40 4.01 -3.80
C PRO A 102 8.54 5.01 -4.07
N VAL A 103 9.71 4.78 -3.47
CA VAL A 103 10.85 5.73 -3.50
C VAL A 103 11.70 5.58 -4.77
N LEU A 104 11.71 4.39 -5.38
CA LEU A 104 12.19 4.16 -6.73
C LEU A 104 10.96 3.92 -7.60
N GLY A 105 10.91 4.49 -8.81
CA GLY A 105 9.79 4.36 -9.77
C GLY A 105 9.55 2.95 -10.32
N SER A 106 9.87 1.92 -9.55
CA SER A 106 9.55 0.53 -9.83
C SER A 106 9.22 -0.15 -8.50
N ALA A 107 8.17 -0.96 -8.48
CA ALA A 107 7.90 -1.90 -7.39
C ALA A 107 9.03 -2.96 -7.24
N SER A 108 10.07 -2.89 -8.07
CA SER A 108 11.30 -3.66 -7.96
C SER A 108 12.20 -3.16 -6.83
N VAL A 109 12.71 -4.12 -6.07
CA VAL A 109 13.34 -3.96 -4.77
C VAL A 109 14.80 -3.51 -4.89
N ASP A 110 15.13 -2.37 -4.28
CA ASP A 110 16.52 -1.94 -4.02
C ASP A 110 16.71 -1.72 -2.51
N ALA A 111 17.95 -1.69 -2.00
CA ALA A 111 18.32 -1.61 -0.57
C ALA A 111 17.60 -0.52 0.26
N SER A 112 17.04 0.52 -0.37
CA SER A 112 16.14 1.49 0.30
C SER A 112 14.82 0.87 0.81
N TRP A 113 14.33 -0.20 0.19
CA TRP A 113 13.17 -0.98 0.63
C TRP A 113 13.43 -1.75 1.93
N LEU A 114 14.64 -2.23 2.18
CA LEU A 114 15.00 -2.90 3.44
C LEU A 114 14.83 -1.97 4.65
N ARG A 115 15.14 -0.68 4.48
CA ARG A 115 14.87 0.34 5.51
C ARG A 115 13.38 0.60 5.68
N TYR A 116 12.58 0.55 4.62
CA TYR A 116 11.13 0.63 4.70
C TYR A 116 10.53 -0.61 5.41
N ARG A 117 11.07 -1.81 5.15
CA ARG A 117 10.70 -3.08 5.79
C ARG A 117 10.91 -3.06 7.31
N ILE A 118 12.09 -2.62 7.77
CA ILE A 118 12.39 -2.43 9.20
C ILE A 118 11.43 -1.42 9.85
N LYS A 119 10.90 -0.49 9.07
CA LYS A 119 10.11 0.62 9.57
C LYS A 119 8.60 0.35 9.54
N LEU A 120 8.10 -0.44 8.59
CA LEU A 120 6.77 -1.06 8.58
C LEU A 120 6.58 -1.99 9.79
N ARG A 121 7.63 -2.76 10.14
CA ARG A 121 7.70 -3.57 11.38
C ARG A 121 7.42 -2.76 12.66
N SER A 122 7.76 -1.47 12.66
CA SER A 122 7.51 -0.57 13.79
C SER A 122 6.09 0.03 13.80
N VAL A 123 5.36 0.01 12.69
CA VAL A 123 4.01 0.58 12.58
C VAL A 123 2.93 -0.48 12.78
N LEU A 124 3.16 -1.71 12.33
CA LEU A 124 2.18 -2.80 12.46
C LEU A 124 2.30 -3.58 13.79
N GLY A 125 3.32 -3.31 14.61
CA GLY A 125 3.45 -3.86 15.96
C GLY A 125 3.70 -5.38 16.06
N THR A 126 3.56 -6.11 14.96
CA THR A 126 3.81 -7.56 14.88
C THR A 126 4.53 -7.94 13.59
N ASP A 127 5.33 -9.00 13.67
CA ASP A 127 5.95 -9.68 12.54
C ASP A 127 4.85 -10.33 11.68
N VAL A 128 4.21 -9.56 10.79
CA VAL A 128 3.48 -10.16 9.66
C VAL A 128 4.56 -10.72 8.73
N LEU A 129 4.86 -11.98 8.96
CA LEU A 129 5.88 -12.81 8.33
C LEU A 129 5.63 -12.86 6.81
N LEU A 130 6.14 -11.87 6.09
CA LEU A 130 6.45 -12.06 4.68
C LEU A 130 7.74 -12.86 4.61
N ASP A 131 7.63 -14.16 4.87
CA ASP A 131 8.46 -15.16 4.23
C ASP A 131 8.06 -15.22 2.74
N VAL A 132 8.23 -14.10 2.04
CA VAL A 132 8.63 -14.20 0.65
C VAL A 132 10.10 -14.54 0.75
N SER A 133 10.37 -15.83 0.98
CA SER A 133 11.53 -16.46 0.41
C SER A 133 11.53 -16.07 -1.07
N ILE A 134 12.26 -15.01 -1.40
CA ILE A 134 12.94 -14.97 -2.69
C ILE A 134 13.86 -16.17 -2.59
N GLY A 135 13.35 -17.31 -3.05
CA GLY A 135 14.15 -18.49 -3.25
C GLY A 135 15.30 -18.05 -4.13
N GLU A 136 16.48 -17.99 -3.53
CA GLU A 136 17.72 -18.03 -4.26
C GLU A 136 17.70 -19.36 -5.01
N LYS A 137 17.16 -19.36 -6.23
CA LYS A 137 17.42 -20.42 -7.19
C LYS A 137 18.92 -20.33 -7.47
N ARG A 138 19.65 -21.27 -6.85
CA ARG A 138 20.98 -21.69 -7.27
C ARG A 138 21.04 -21.92 -8.77
#